data_AF-A0A8J5YJQ1-F1
#
_entry.id   AF-A0A8J5YJQ1-F1
#
_cell.length_a   1.000
_cell.length_b   1.000
_cell.length_c   1.000
_cell.angle_alpha   90.00
_cell.angle_beta   90.00
_cell.angle_gamma   90.00
#
_symmetry.space_group_name_H-M   'P 1'
#
loop_
_entity.id
_entity.type
_entity.pdbx_description
1 polymer ?
#
loop_
_entity_poly.entity_id
_entity_poly.type
_entity_poly.pdbx_seq_one_letter_code
_entity_poly.pdbx_strand_id
1 'polypeptide(L)'
;MRRTIVVVFFMFQCFSFNVKGFGLSYNFYEKSCPQVEDIVRNGLQPIFLTDPTSAPALLRLMFHDCQVQGCDASILVDPGNGNEATEMASTREAVAVTGGPRIKVPLGRRDSSHAPSHRLPDALLPPATAGVSEMLNIFTNKGMKP
;
A
#
# COMPACT_ATOMS: atom_id res chain seq x y z
N MET A 1 16.48 -22.17 44.99
CA MET A 1 17.03 -22.35 43.63
C MET A 1 16.06 -23.09 42.69
N ARG A 2 15.46 -24.23 43.08
CA ARG A 2 14.48 -24.96 42.24
C ARG A 2 13.19 -24.20 41.87
N ARG A 3 12.67 -23.34 42.77
CA ARG A 3 11.42 -22.56 42.54
C ARG A 3 11.62 -21.35 41.62
N THR A 4 12.80 -20.72 41.66
CA THR A 4 13.13 -19.58 40.80
C THR A 4 13.32 -19.99 39.35
N ILE A 5 13.82 -21.20 39.10
CA ILE A 5 14.02 -21.76 37.74
C ILE A 5 12.70 -22.00 37.01
N VAL A 6 11.63 -22.40 37.72
CA VAL A 6 10.30 -22.66 37.13
C VAL A 6 9.63 -21.37 36.65
N VAL A 7 9.80 -20.26 37.39
CA VAL A 7 9.22 -18.95 37.03
C VAL A 7 9.89 -18.37 35.77
N VAL A 8 11.21 -18.58 35.63
CA VAL A 8 11.97 -18.11 34.46
C VAL A 8 11.60 -18.92 33.20
N PHE A 9 11.36 -20.23 33.32
CA PHE A 9 10.93 -21.06 32.19
C PHE A 9 9.50 -20.73 31.73
N PHE A 10 8.58 -20.44 32.67
CA PHE A 10 7.19 -20.06 32.35
C PHE A 10 7.07 -18.67 31.72
N MET A 11 7.96 -17.73 32.07
CA MET A 11 8.07 -16.43 31.40
C MET A 11 8.72 -16.51 30.01
N PHE A 12 9.61 -17.47 29.78
CA PHE A 12 10.24 -17.68 28.46
C PHE A 12 9.28 -18.31 27.44
N GLN A 13 8.25 -19.05 27.90
CA GLN A 13 7.25 -19.67 27.02
C GLN A 13 6.21 -18.69 26.45
N CYS A 14 6.07 -17.47 26.99
CA CYS A 14 5.17 -16.43 26.44
C CYS A 14 5.79 -15.62 25.29
N PHE A 15 7.10 -15.74 25.04
CA PHE A 15 7.81 -15.00 23.99
C PHE A 15 8.03 -15.81 22.72
N SER A 16 7.14 -16.77 22.42
CA SER A 16 7.04 -17.29 21.06
C SER A 16 6.30 -16.26 20.20
N PHE A 17 7.00 -15.20 19.82
CA PHE A 17 6.62 -14.38 18.67
C PHE A 17 6.72 -15.27 17.43
N ASN A 18 5.64 -15.99 17.14
CA ASN A 18 5.39 -16.45 15.79
C ASN A 18 5.12 -15.19 14.96
N VAL A 19 6.19 -14.56 14.46
CA VAL A 19 6.06 -13.59 13.38
C VAL A 19 5.62 -14.39 12.15
N LYS A 20 4.31 -14.53 11.97
CA LYS A 20 3.75 -15.09 10.75
C LYS A 20 3.89 -14.05 9.64
N GLY A 21 4.84 -14.30 8.73
CA GLY A 21 4.78 -13.87 7.33
C GLY A 21 5.76 -12.78 6.92
N PHE A 22 6.79 -13.17 6.17
CA PHE A 22 7.36 -12.33 5.12
C PHE A 22 6.32 -12.29 3.97
N GLY A 23 5.55 -11.21 3.84
CA GLY A 23 4.63 -11.02 2.71
C GLY A 23 3.30 -10.35 3.03
N LEU A 24 2.53 -10.07 1.97
CA LEU A 24 1.22 -9.43 2.07
C LEU A 24 0.13 -10.46 2.42
N SER A 25 -0.93 -10.01 3.09
CA SER A 25 -2.06 -10.85 3.48
C SER A 25 -3.38 -10.07 3.49
N TYR A 26 -4.48 -10.70 3.08
CA TYR A 26 -5.82 -10.08 3.15
C TYR A 26 -6.25 -9.75 4.59
N ASN A 27 -5.75 -10.49 5.57
CA ASN A 27 -6.11 -10.33 6.97
C ASN A 27 -4.98 -9.71 7.80
N PHE A 28 -4.08 -8.95 7.16
CA PHE A 28 -2.88 -8.43 7.82
C PHE A 28 -3.18 -7.65 9.12
N TYR A 29 -4.22 -6.83 9.10
CA TYR A 29 -4.63 -6.01 10.26
C TYR A 29 -5.75 -6.63 11.12
N GLU A 30 -6.15 -7.87 10.89
CA GLU A 30 -7.29 -8.50 11.59
C GLU A 30 -7.15 -8.45 13.12
N LYS A 31 -5.92 -8.53 13.64
CA LYS A 31 -5.66 -8.48 15.09
C LYS A 31 -5.26 -7.11 15.62
N SER A 32 -4.60 -6.28 14.81
CA SER A 32 -4.05 -4.99 15.22
C SER A 32 -5.01 -3.83 14.98
N CYS A 33 -5.74 -3.85 13.86
CA CYS A 33 -6.74 -2.85 13.48
C CYS A 33 -7.83 -3.49 12.61
N PRO A 34 -8.79 -4.24 13.21
CA PRO A 34 -9.80 -5.01 12.46
C PRO A 34 -10.74 -4.13 11.62
N GLN A 35 -10.88 -2.85 11.98
CA GLN A 35 -11.78 -1.90 11.31
C GLN A 35 -11.08 -1.07 10.23
N VAL A 36 -9.81 -1.37 9.89
CA VAL A 36 -9.02 -0.52 8.98
C VAL A 36 -9.72 -0.28 7.63
N GLU A 37 -10.32 -1.32 7.03
CA GLU A 37 -11.02 -1.18 5.75
C GLU A 37 -12.26 -0.30 5.86
N ASP A 38 -13.00 -0.41 6.97
CA ASP A 38 -14.20 0.40 7.21
C ASP A 38 -13.84 1.86 7.49
N ILE A 39 -12.78 2.10 8.24
CA ILE A 39 -12.26 3.46 8.51
C ILE A 39 -11.87 4.13 7.20
N VAL A 40 -11.10 3.43 6.35
CA VAL A 40 -10.68 3.95 5.04
C VAL A 40 -11.89 4.23 4.15
N ARG A 41 -12.85 3.30 4.08
CA ARG A 41 -14.09 3.50 3.30
C ARG A 41 -14.87 4.71 3.78
N ASN A 42 -15.11 4.83 5.08
CA ASN A 42 -15.90 5.90 5.67
C ASN A 42 -15.20 7.26 5.53
N GLY A 43 -13.87 7.31 5.60
CA GLY A 43 -13.10 8.54 5.38
C GLY A 43 -13.13 9.03 3.93
N LEU A 44 -13.09 8.10 2.95
CA LEU A 44 -13.05 8.44 1.53
C LEU A 44 -14.42 8.68 0.92
N GLN A 45 -15.46 8.03 1.43
CA GLN A 45 -16.82 8.16 0.92
C GLN A 45 -17.29 9.62 0.77
N PRO A 46 -17.17 10.52 1.76
CA PRO A 46 -17.59 11.91 1.58
C PRO A 46 -16.73 12.67 0.55
N ILE A 47 -15.45 12.31 0.41
CA ILE A 47 -14.55 12.92 -0.58
C ILE A 47 -15.02 12.58 -1.99
N PHE A 48 -15.34 11.31 -2.26
CA PHE A 48 -15.85 10.87 -3.56
C PHE A 48 -17.22 11.46 -3.91
N LEU A 49 -18.08 11.68 -2.90
CA LEU A 49 -19.39 12.29 -3.10
C LEU A 49 -19.29 13.79 -3.39
N THR A 50 -18.31 14.47 -2.82
CA THR A 50 -18.09 15.91 -3.00
C THR A 50 -17.34 16.21 -4.29
N ASP A 51 -16.32 15.41 -4.58
CA ASP A 51 -15.48 15.54 -5.77
C ASP A 51 -15.32 14.17 -6.46
N PRO A 52 -16.04 13.92 -7.57
CA PRO A 52 -15.93 12.66 -8.31
C PRO A 52 -14.56 12.46 -8.99
N THR A 53 -13.73 13.51 -9.12
CA THR A 53 -12.39 13.41 -9.73
C THR A 53 -11.35 12.82 -8.78
N SER A 54 -11.63 12.82 -7.48
CA SER A 54 -10.74 12.25 -6.46
C SER A 54 -10.56 10.73 -6.59
N ALA A 55 -11.60 10.00 -7.01
CA ALA A 55 -11.52 8.56 -7.23
C ALA A 55 -10.48 8.16 -8.32
N PRO A 56 -10.56 8.67 -9.57
CA PRO A 56 -9.55 8.39 -10.58
C PRO A 56 -8.18 8.98 -10.22
N ALA A 57 -8.13 10.10 -9.47
CA ALA A 57 -6.86 10.65 -8.98
C ALA A 57 -6.14 9.69 -8.01
N LEU A 58 -6.86 9.08 -7.06
CA LEU A 58 -6.29 8.08 -6.15
C LEU A 58 -5.82 6.83 -6.88
N LEU A 59 -6.61 6.35 -7.86
CA LEU A 59 -6.20 5.23 -8.71
C LEU A 59 -4.93 5.53 -9.51
N ARG A 60 -4.83 6.75 -10.05
CA ARG A 60 -3.61 7.21 -10.74
C ARG A 60 -2.42 7.27 -9.78
N LEU A 61 -2.62 7.80 -8.57
CA LEU A 61 -1.57 7.88 -7.56
C LEU A 61 -1.02 6.50 -7.19
N MET A 62 -1.90 5.51 -6.98
CA MET A 62 -1.51 4.10 -6.79
C MET A 62 -0.62 3.57 -7.91
N PHE A 63 -1.06 3.79 -9.15
CA PHE A 63 -0.35 3.33 -10.32
C PHE A 63 1.04 3.97 -10.40
N HIS A 64 1.12 5.28 -10.18
CA HIS A 64 2.37 6.01 -10.17
C HIS A 64 3.33 5.53 -9.07
N ASP A 65 2.83 5.27 -7.86
CA ASP A 65 3.61 4.72 -6.74
C ASP A 65 4.15 3.32 -7.10
N CYS A 66 3.29 2.37 -7.47
CA CYS A 66 3.73 1.02 -7.81
C CYS A 66 4.72 0.96 -8.98
N GLN A 67 4.61 1.88 -9.94
CA GLN A 67 5.48 1.91 -11.10
C GLN A 67 6.87 2.47 -10.76
N VAL A 68 6.98 3.38 -9.81
CA VAL A 68 8.23 4.03 -9.41
C VAL A 68 8.75 3.43 -8.12
N GLN A 69 9.89 2.72 -8.18
CA GLN A 69 10.55 2.12 -7.00
C GLN A 69 9.73 1.06 -6.22
N GLY A 70 8.44 0.86 -6.54
CA GLY A 70 7.54 -0.13 -5.94
C GLY A 70 6.45 0.58 -5.12
N CYS A 71 5.38 -0.12 -4.73
CA CYS A 71 4.31 0.55 -3.97
C CYS A 71 4.70 0.72 -2.50
N ASP A 72 5.56 1.67 -2.21
CA ASP A 72 6.10 1.93 -0.89
C ASP A 72 5.74 3.34 -0.43
N ALA A 73 4.74 3.98 -1.04
CA ALA A 73 4.34 5.35 -0.74
C ALA A 73 5.50 6.37 -0.86
N SER A 74 6.61 6.04 -1.53
CA SER A 74 7.76 6.93 -1.68
C SER A 74 7.40 8.21 -2.41
N ILE A 75 6.43 8.18 -3.32
CA ILE A 75 5.93 9.36 -4.02
C ILE A 75 5.26 10.39 -3.09
N LEU A 76 4.88 9.97 -1.88
CA LEU A 76 4.23 10.78 -0.86
C LEU A 76 5.22 11.35 0.16
N VAL A 77 6.49 10.93 0.09
CA VAL A 77 7.56 11.44 0.95
C VAL A 77 8.12 12.72 0.35
N ASP A 78 7.95 13.84 1.05
CA ASP A 78 8.64 15.08 0.70
C ASP A 78 10.13 14.96 1.07
N PRO A 79 11.07 15.29 0.17
CA PRO A 79 12.51 15.31 0.49
C PRO A 79 12.92 16.28 1.62
N GLY A 80 12.02 17.06 2.25
CA GLY A 80 12.30 17.66 3.56
C GLY A 80 11.20 18.52 4.22
N ASN A 81 11.06 18.31 5.54
CA ASN A 81 10.36 19.08 6.59
C ASN A 81 8.81 19.14 6.57
N GLY A 82 8.20 18.12 7.20
CA GLY A 82 7.13 18.34 8.17
C GLY A 82 5.74 17.86 7.76
N ASN A 83 5.32 16.80 8.44
CA ASN A 83 3.94 16.47 8.80
C ASN A 83 2.90 16.39 7.66
N GLU A 84 2.73 15.21 7.07
CA GLU A 84 1.40 14.66 6.82
C GLU A 84 1.45 13.17 6.48
N ALA A 85 0.49 12.43 7.05
CA ALA A 85 0.39 10.99 6.92
C ALA A 85 -0.15 10.61 5.54
N THR A 86 0.42 9.57 4.92
CA THR A 86 -0.26 8.95 3.79
C THR A 86 -0.01 7.44 3.76
N GLU A 87 -1.02 6.67 4.18
CA GLU A 87 -1.09 5.23 3.90
C GLU A 87 -2.06 4.96 2.75
N MET A 88 -1.67 4.02 1.91
CA MET A 88 -2.33 3.70 0.67
C MET A 88 -3.20 2.44 0.83
N ALA A 89 -4.51 2.66 1.05
CA ALA A 89 -5.57 1.65 0.93
C ALA A 89 -6.81 2.15 0.14
N SER A 90 -6.70 3.35 -0.45
CA SER A 90 -7.84 4.16 -0.88
C SER A 90 -8.34 3.88 -2.30
N THR A 91 -7.49 3.32 -3.16
CA THR A 91 -7.81 3.09 -4.57
C THR A 91 -8.88 2.03 -4.82
N ARG A 92 -8.92 0.97 -3.99
CA ARG A 92 -10.00 -0.03 -4.10
C ARG A 92 -11.36 0.62 -3.90
N GLU A 93 -11.48 1.48 -2.89
CA GLU A 93 -12.74 2.13 -2.58
C GLU A 93 -13.10 3.19 -3.64
N ALA A 94 -12.10 3.86 -4.23
CA ALA A 94 -12.31 4.71 -5.40
C ALA A 94 -12.93 3.96 -6.59
N VAL A 95 -12.44 2.75 -6.90
CA VAL A 95 -13.01 1.91 -7.97
C VAL A 95 -14.42 1.46 -7.61
N ALA A 96 -14.64 1.01 -6.37
CA ALA A 96 -15.95 0.53 -5.94
C ALA A 96 -17.03 1.63 -5.97
N VAL A 97 -16.70 2.85 -5.54
CA VAL A 97 -17.65 3.97 -5.49
C VAL A 97 -17.99 4.51 -6.89
N THR A 98 -17.06 4.43 -7.84
CA THR A 98 -17.32 4.81 -9.24
C THR A 98 -18.09 3.75 -10.03
N GLY A 99 -18.60 2.71 -9.36
CA GLY A 99 -19.38 1.63 -9.98
C GLY A 99 -18.53 0.44 -10.47
N GLY A 100 -17.24 0.42 -10.15
CA GLY A 100 -16.34 -0.69 -10.44
C GLY A 100 -16.47 -1.86 -9.45
N PRO A 101 -15.80 -2.99 -9.73
CA PRO A 101 -15.86 -4.17 -8.87
C PRO A 101 -15.14 -3.95 -7.54
N ARG A 102 -15.67 -4.55 -6.47
CA ARG A 102 -14.99 -4.61 -5.17
C ARG A 102 -13.93 -5.72 -5.19
N ILE A 103 -12.67 -5.33 -5.37
CA ILE A 103 -11.52 -6.24 -5.43
C ILE A 103 -10.89 -6.36 -4.05
N LYS A 104 -10.63 -7.57 -3.54
CA LYS A 104 -9.88 -7.74 -2.28
C LYS A 104 -8.41 -7.33 -2.50
N VAL A 105 -7.83 -6.57 -1.58
CA VAL A 105 -6.44 -6.11 -1.67
C VAL A 105 -5.63 -6.74 -0.54
N PRO A 106 -4.49 -7.41 -0.82
CA PRO A 106 -3.62 -7.90 0.23
C PRO A 106 -2.88 -6.73 0.90
N LEU A 107 -2.87 -6.71 2.23
CA LEU A 107 -2.36 -5.62 3.07
C LEU A 107 -1.00 -5.99 3.69
N GLY A 108 -0.34 -5.02 4.34
CA GLY A 108 0.96 -5.20 4.98
C GLY A 108 2.17 -4.70 4.19
N ARG A 109 1.93 -3.83 3.21
CA ARG A 109 3.00 -3.05 2.57
C ARG A 109 3.58 -2.08 3.61
N ARG A 110 4.85 -1.72 3.45
CA ARG A 110 5.55 -0.78 4.34
C ARG A 110 5.96 0.43 3.54
N ASP A 111 5.96 1.57 4.20
CA ASP A 111 6.32 2.83 3.58
C ASP A 111 7.84 2.97 3.47
N SER A 112 8.27 3.62 2.39
CA SER A 112 9.64 4.05 2.18
C SER A 112 9.93 5.26 3.07
N SER A 113 11.16 5.35 3.56
CA SER A 113 11.66 6.51 4.27
C SER A 113 12.27 7.58 3.36
N HIS A 114 12.28 7.36 2.04
CA HIS A 114 12.93 8.24 1.07
C HIS A 114 12.05 8.44 -0.17
N ALA A 115 12.04 9.68 -0.66
CA ALA A 115 11.43 10.06 -1.93
C ALA A 115 12.18 9.43 -3.12
N PRO A 116 11.50 9.14 -4.24
CA PRO A 116 12.16 8.67 -5.45
C PRO A 116 13.02 9.79 -6.07
N SER A 117 14.13 9.43 -6.70
CA SER A 117 14.94 10.41 -7.43
C SER A 117 14.15 11.01 -8.61
N HIS A 118 14.34 12.29 -8.92
CA HIS A 118 13.59 12.99 -9.98
C HIS A 118 13.62 12.32 -11.36
N ARG A 119 14.66 11.54 -11.68
CA ARG A 119 14.79 10.87 -12.99
C ARG A 119 14.07 9.54 -13.08
N LEU A 120 13.69 8.97 -11.93
CA LEU A 120 13.13 7.62 -11.87
C LEU A 120 11.69 7.56 -12.39
N PRO A 121 10.80 8.55 -12.11
CA PRO A 121 9.48 8.61 -12.73
C PRO A 121 9.53 8.70 -14.27
N ASP A 122 10.42 9.54 -14.81
CA ASP A 122 10.54 9.77 -16.27
C ASP A 122 10.91 8.50 -17.05
N ALA A 123 11.65 7.59 -16.41
CA ALA A 123 12.10 6.34 -17.03
C ALA A 123 11.10 5.18 -16.88
N LEU A 124 10.23 5.21 -15.86
CA LEU A 124 9.41 4.07 -15.48
C LEU A 124 7.93 4.27 -15.76
N LEU A 125 7.44 5.51 -15.79
CA LEU A 125 6.06 5.81 -16.12
C LEU A 125 5.88 5.81 -17.65
N PRO A 126 4.87 5.10 -18.17
CA PRO A 126 4.61 5.14 -19.59
C PRO A 126 4.17 6.55 -20.02
N PRO A 127 4.83 7.17 -21.01
CA PRO A 127 4.38 8.44 -21.55
C PRO A 127 3.05 8.26 -22.29
N ALA A 128 2.23 9.31 -22.31
CA ALA A 128 0.95 9.28 -23.03
C ALA A 128 1.10 9.08 -24.56
N THR A 129 2.31 9.28 -25.07
CA THR A 129 2.68 9.09 -26.48
C THR A 129 3.27 7.71 -26.76
N ALA A 130 3.42 6.84 -25.76
CA ALA A 130 4.01 5.51 -25.93
C ALA A 130 3.20 4.65 -26.90
N GLY A 131 3.90 3.93 -27.78
CA GLY A 131 3.28 2.91 -28.63
C GLY A 131 2.91 1.65 -27.85
N VAL A 132 2.03 0.80 -28.41
CA VAL A 132 1.57 -0.44 -27.75
C VAL A 132 2.74 -1.38 -27.38
N SER A 133 3.75 -1.49 -28.25
CA SER A 133 4.93 -2.34 -27.99
C SER A 133 5.78 -1.83 -26.83
N GLU A 134 5.93 -0.51 -26.72
CA GLU A 134 6.64 0.12 -25.60
C GLU A 134 5.87 -0.07 -24.30
N MET A 135 4.55 0.15 -24.33
CA MET A 135 3.66 -0.10 -23.21
C MET A 135 3.77 -1.55 -22.73
N LEU A 136 3.69 -2.51 -23.65
CA LEU A 136 3.80 -3.93 -23.31
C LEU A 136 5.14 -4.24 -22.62
N ASN A 137 6.24 -3.66 -23.08
CA ASN A 137 7.55 -3.82 -22.44
C ASN A 137 7.57 -3.23 -21.01
N ILE A 138 7.02 -2.03 -20.82
CA ILE A 138 6.94 -1.39 -19.49
C ILE A 138 6.14 -2.24 -18.51
N PHE A 139 4.98 -2.75 -18.93
CA PHE A 139 4.09 -3.54 -18.07
C PHE A 139 4.64 -4.95 -17.80
N THR A 140 5.20 -5.62 -18.80
CA THR A 140 5.80 -6.96 -18.64
C THR A 140 7.05 -6.93 -17.77
N ASN A 141 7.85 -5.85 -17.82
CA ASN A 141 8.96 -5.63 -16.89
C ASN A 141 8.52 -5.51 -15.42
N LYS A 142 7.23 -5.24 -15.17
CA LYS A 142 6.62 -5.25 -13.83
C LYS A 142 5.88 -6.56 -13.52
N GLY A 143 6.04 -7.58 -14.36
CA GLY A 143 5.39 -8.88 -14.20
C GLY A 143 3.92 -8.90 -14.61
N MET A 144 3.41 -7.83 -15.24
CA MET A 144 2.04 -7.78 -15.74
C MET A 144 1.98 -8.44 -17.12
N LYS A 145 1.12 -9.43 -17.28
CA LYS A 145 0.87 -10.11 -18.55
C LYS A 145 -0.28 -9.41 -19.29
N PRO A 146 -0.22 -9.32 -20.62
CA PRO A 146 -1.34 -8.83 -21.43
C PRO A 146 -2.57 -9.73 -21.33
#